data_AF-A0A101IK16-F1
#
_entry.id   AF-A0A101IK16-F1
#
_cell.length_a   1.000
_cell.length_b   1.000
_cell.length_c   1.000
_cell.angle_alpha   90.00
_cell.angle_beta   90.00
_cell.angle_gamma   90.00
#
_symmetry.space_group_name_H-M   'P 1'
#
loop_
_entity.id
_entity.type
_entity.pdbx_description
1 polymer ?
#
loop_
_entity_poly.entity_id
_entity_poly.type
_entity_poly.pdbx_seq_one_letter_code
_entity_poly.pdbx_strand_id
1 'polypeptide(L)' 'HPESRRRVVIPYHRKDLPQGTLREILRQAGLNMEELERFNEKE' A
#
# COMPACT_ATOMS: atom_id res chain seq x y z
N HIS A 1 -10.47 3.79 -1.74
CA HIS A 1 -11.40 2.65 -1.92
C HIS A 1 -12.84 3.17 -1.91
N PRO A 2 -13.63 3.03 -2.99
CA PRO A 2 -14.96 3.64 -3.09
C PRO A 2 -15.95 3.13 -2.03
N GLU A 3 -15.91 1.83 -1.69
CA GLU A 3 -16.82 1.24 -0.69
C GLU A 3 -16.42 1.62 0.75
N SER A 4 -15.16 1.43 1.13
CA SER A 4 -14.68 1.72 2.50
C SER A 4 -14.23 3.16 2.72
N ARG A 5 -14.23 4.00 1.67
CA ARG A 5 -13.76 5.40 1.65
C ARG A 5 -12.33 5.64 2.18
N ARG A 6 -11.55 4.58 2.38
CA ARG A 6 -10.13 4.64 2.81
C ARG A 6 -9.29 5.42 1.79
N ARG A 7 -8.41 6.29 2.31
CA ARG A 7 -7.47 7.15 1.59
C ARG A 7 -6.14 7.15 2.34
N VAL A 8 -5.04 7.05 1.61
CA VAL A 8 -3.68 7.06 2.15
C VAL A 8 -2.81 7.95 1.26
N VAL A 9 -1.88 8.69 1.87
CA VAL A 9 -0.92 9.53 1.16
C VAL A 9 0.35 8.71 0.89
N ILE A 10 0.82 8.71 -0.35
CA ILE A 10 2.04 8.01 -0.76
C ILE A 10 3.08 9.03 -1.22
N PRO A 11 4.31 9.01 -0.67
CA PRO A 11 5.39 9.85 -1.18
C PRO A 11 5.84 9.34 -2.56
N TYR A 12 5.75 10.20 -3.57
CA TYR A 12 6.10 9.85 -4.96
C TYR A 12 7.52 10.30 -5.39
N HIS A 13 8.22 11.05 -4.54
CA HIS A 13 9.51 11.65 -4.88
C HIS A 13 10.72 10.71 -4.72
N ARG A 14 10.53 9.49 -4.20
CA ARG A 14 11.60 8.49 -4.04
C ARG A 14 11.31 7.25 -4.85
N LYS A 15 12.36 6.65 -5.43
CA LYS A 15 12.27 5.37 -6.15
C LYS A 15 11.87 4.22 -5.22
N ASP A 16 12.37 4.26 -3.99
CA ASP A 16 12.11 3.23 -2.97
C ASP A 16 11.36 3.81 -1.75
N LEU A 17 10.40 3.04 -1.26
CA LEU A 17 9.70 3.29 -0.01
C LEU A 17 10.46 2.60 1.15
N PRO A 18 10.78 3.32 2.24
CA PRO A 18 11.28 2.67 3.44
C PRO A 18 10.30 1.60 3.94
N GLN A 19 10.81 0.47 4.44
CA GLN A 19 9.99 -0.66 4.87
C GLN A 19 8.94 -0.27 5.95
N GLY A 20 9.29 0.65 6.86
CA GLY A 20 8.35 1.17 7.85
C GLY A 20 7.23 2.00 7.22
N THR A 21 7.55 2.84 6.24
CA THR A 21 6.57 3.63 5.49
C THR A 21 5.62 2.72 4.70
N LEU A 22 6.15 1.68 4.05
CA LEU A 22 5.33 0.69 3.34
C LEU A 22 4.36 -0.01 4.30
N ARG A 23 4.84 -0.50 5.44
CA ARG A 23 3.99 -1.16 6.45
C ARG A 23 2.90 -0.23 6.99
N GLU A 24 3.22 1.04 7.20
CA GLU A 24 2.25 2.02 7.67
C GLU A 24 1.19 2.34 6.60
N ILE A 25 1.60 2.47 5.34
CA ILE A 25 0.68 2.64 4.21
C ILE A 25 -0.28 1.45 4.11
N LEU A 26 0.23 0.22 4.18
CA LEU A 26 -0.59 -1.00 4.12
C LEU A 26 -1.58 -1.06 5.29
N ARG A 27 -1.12 -0.74 6.50
CA ARG A 27 -1.98 -0.67 7.69
C ARG A 27 -3.10 0.35 7.55
N GLN A 28 -2.80 1.56 7.07
CA GLN A 28 -3.81 2.61 6.85
C GLN A 28 -4.75 2.27 5.68
N ALA A 29 -4.23 1.60 4.65
CA ALA A 29 -5.03 1.08 3.55
C ALA A 29 -5.88 -0.12 3.98
N GLY A 30 -5.60 -0.71 5.14
CA GLY A 30 -6.19 -1.94 5.66
C GLY A 30 -5.97 -3.11 4.69
N LEU A 31 -4.74 -3.22 4.19
CA LEU A 31 -4.23 -4.27 3.34
C LEU A 31 -3.13 -5.03 4.07
N ASN A 32 -2.93 -6.30 3.73
CA ASN A 32 -1.80 -7.09 4.18
C ASN A 32 -0.77 -7.31 3.06
N MET A 33 0.37 -7.94 3.39
CA MET A 33 1.46 -8.16 2.44
C MET A 33 1.08 -9.19 1.36
N GLU A 34 0.34 -10.24 1.71
CA GLU A 34 -0.11 -11.29 0.80
C GLU A 34 -1.05 -10.74 -0.28
N GLU A 35 -1.93 -9.81 0.09
CA GLU A 35 -2.80 -9.10 -0.84
C GLU A 35 -1.99 -8.27 -1.82
N LEU A 36 -0.94 -7.58 -1.34
CA LEU A 36 -0.03 -6.80 -2.18
C LEU A 36 0.72 -7.70 -3.17
N GLU A 37 1.26 -8.83 -2.71
CA GLU A 37 1.97 -9.81 -3.55
C GLU A 37 1.06 -10.39 -4.63
N ARG A 38 -0.18 -10.74 -4.26
CA ARG A 38 -1.19 -11.22 -5.22
C ARG A 38 -1.52 -10.21 -6.32
N PHE A 39 -1.45 -8.90 -6.05
CA PHE A 39 -1.63 -7.90 -7.10
C PHE A 39 -0.46 -7.86 -8.07
N ASN A 40 0.77 -8.07 -7.58
CA ASN A 40 1.98 -8.07 -8.42
C ASN A 40 2.07 -9.31 -9.33
N GLU A 41 1.46 -10.43 -8.95
CA GLU A 41 1.41 -11.65 -9.78
C GLU A 41 0.42 -11.58 -10.95
N LYS A 42 -0.48 -10.58 -10.94
CA LYS A 42 -1.52 -10.41 -11.97
C LYS A 42 -1.11 -9.46 -13.11
N GLU A 43 0.10 -8.90 -13.04
CA GLU A 43 0.74 -8.06 -14.07
C GLU A 43 1.77 -8.89 -14.86
#